data_AF-A0A662MQA4-F1
#
_entry.id   AF-A0A662MQA4-F1
#
_cell.length_a   1.000
_cell.length_b   1.000
_cell.length_c   1.000
_cell.angle_alpha   90.00
_cell.angle_beta   90.00
_cell.angle_gamma   90.00
#
_symmetry.space_group_name_H-M   'P 1'
#
loop_
_entity.id
_entity.type
_entity.pdbx_description
1 polymer ?
#
loop_
_entity_poly.entity_id
_entity_poly.type
_entity_poly.pdbx_seq_one_letter_code
_entity_poly.pdbx_strand_id
1 'polypeptide(L)'
;MGEELTYPKAVGIFGVLVLAVLLFSGLYFDVRITLVSLPVLVFLVVLFLGWSNNQKLDKGEMRRAITAALVSAFIVIVLGNQYLSIPSELRNYFLGVLSTIVGFYFGYRGREKEEERMERIIRGLTGDS
;
A
#
# COMPACT_ATOMS: atom_id res chain seq x y z
N MET A 1 27.47 4.97 -10.58
CA MET A 1 27.45 3.51 -10.37
C MET A 1 26.64 3.25 -9.12
N GLY A 2 25.36 2.88 -9.27
CA GLY A 2 24.54 2.51 -8.11
C GLY A 2 24.99 1.13 -7.66
N GLU A 3 25.41 0.99 -6.41
CA GLU A 3 25.61 -0.32 -5.80
C GLU A 3 24.27 -1.07 -5.88
N GLU A 4 24.19 -2.12 -6.69
CA GLU A 4 23.06 -3.04 -6.63
C GLU A 4 23.03 -3.64 -5.23
N LEU A 5 21.99 -3.27 -4.48
CA LEU A 5 21.83 -3.67 -3.09
C LEU A 5 21.65 -5.19 -3.06
N THR A 6 22.68 -5.90 -2.63
CA THR A 6 22.68 -7.37 -2.60
C THR A 6 21.51 -7.84 -1.73
N TYR A 7 20.74 -8.83 -2.19
CA TYR A 7 19.57 -9.38 -1.48
C TYR A 7 19.73 -9.50 0.07
N PRO A 8 20.83 -10.05 0.61
CA PRO A 8 21.04 -10.12 2.07
C PRO A 8 21.10 -8.75 2.77
N LYS A 9 21.67 -7.72 2.13
CA LYS A 9 21.72 -6.36 2.69
C LYS A 9 20.33 -5.74 2.75
N ALA A 10 19.51 -5.93 1.72
CA ALA A 10 18.15 -5.40 1.67
C ALA A 10 17.23 -6.06 2.70
N VAL A 11 17.34 -7.39 2.89
CA VAL A 11 16.64 -8.10 3.96
C VAL A 11 17.09 -7.60 5.34
N GLY A 12 18.40 -7.34 5.52
CA GLY A 12 18.93 -6.74 6.73
C GLY A 12 18.34 -5.36 7.03
N ILE A 13 18.30 -4.47 6.04
CA ILE A 13 17.70 -3.13 6.18
C ILE A 13 16.21 -3.22 6.51
N PHE A 14 15.47 -4.10 5.81
CA PHE A 14 14.05 -4.32 6.10
C PHE A 14 13.82 -4.82 7.53
N GLY A 15 14.60 -5.80 7.98
CA GLY A 15 14.55 -6.30 9.34
C GLY A 15 14.80 -5.21 10.38
N VAL A 16 15.82 -4.37 10.16
CA VAL A 16 16.12 -3.22 11.04
C VAL A 16 14.98 -2.22 11.06
N LEU A 17 14.36 -1.92 9.92
CA LEU A 17 13.22 -0.99 9.84
C LEU A 17 11.99 -1.52 10.59
N VAL A 18 11.63 -2.79 10.38
CA VAL A 18 10.51 -3.42 11.09
C VAL A 18 10.78 -3.42 12.60
N LEU A 19 11.99 -3.80 13.00
CA LEU A 19 12.37 -3.87 14.40
C LEU A 19 12.39 -2.48 15.05
N ALA A 20 12.85 -1.45 14.34
CA ALA A 20 12.78 -0.06 14.80
C ALA A 20 11.33 0.41 15.01
N VAL A 21 10.42 0.08 14.09
CA VAL A 21 8.99 0.43 14.22
C VAL A 21 8.35 -0.30 15.41
N LEU A 22 8.67 -1.59 15.59
CA LEU A 22 8.17 -2.38 16.72
C LEU A 22 8.73 -1.90 18.05
N LEU A 23 10.02 -1.58 18.12
CA LEU A 23 10.64 -1.00 19.31
C LEU A 23 10.04 0.37 19.63
N PHE A 24 9.86 1.23 18.63
CA PHE A 24 9.22 2.53 18.82
C PHE A 24 7.78 2.37 19.35
N SER A 25 7.01 1.44 18.78
CA SER A 25 5.66 1.13 19.26
C SER A 25 5.65 0.56 20.68
N GLY A 26 6.60 -0.32 21.00
CA GLY A 26 6.70 -0.96 22.31
C GLY A 26 7.25 -0.05 23.40
N LEU A 27 8.12 0.91 23.08
CA LEU A 27 8.76 1.79 24.05
C LEU A 27 7.75 2.63 24.84
N TYR A 28 6.68 3.05 24.17
CA TYR A 28 5.68 3.94 24.78
C TYR A 28 4.48 3.21 25.39
N PHE A 29 4.32 1.89 25.14
CA PHE A 29 3.17 1.07 25.59
C PHE A 29 1.80 1.77 25.49
N ASP A 30 1.64 2.69 24.53
CA ASP A 30 0.41 3.43 24.30
C ASP A 30 -0.32 2.81 23.11
N VAL A 31 -1.56 2.41 23.33
CA VAL A 31 -2.45 1.85 22.31
C VAL A 31 -2.55 2.78 21.09
N ARG A 32 -2.50 4.11 21.30
CA ARG A 32 -2.55 5.12 20.23
C ARG A 32 -1.33 5.04 19.31
N ILE A 33 -0.14 4.92 19.90
CA ILE A 33 1.12 4.85 19.14
C ILE A 33 1.18 3.54 18.37
N THR A 34 0.75 2.44 18.99
CA THR A 34 0.65 1.13 18.33
C THR A 34 -0.30 1.17 17.14
N LEU A 35 -1.47 1.78 17.30
CA LEU A 35 -2.44 1.95 16.22
C LEU A 35 -1.88 2.77 15.05
N VAL A 36 -1.16 3.86 15.32
CA VAL A 36 -0.54 4.70 14.28
C VAL A 36 0.63 4.00 13.57
N SER A 37 1.33 3.09 14.26
CA SER A 37 2.46 2.35 13.68
C SER A 37 2.02 1.23 12.72
N LEU A 38 0.78 0.74 12.88
CA LEU A 38 0.23 -0.41 12.17
C LEU A 38 0.19 -0.21 10.64
N PRO A 39 -0.26 0.95 10.11
CA PRO A 39 -0.26 1.20 8.67
C PRO A 39 1.14 1.28 8.06
N VAL A 40 2.11 1.77 8.85
CA VAL A 40 3.51 1.82 8.44
C VAL A 40 4.09 0.41 8.35
N LEU A 41 3.76 -0.47 9.30
CA LEU A 41 4.14 -1.88 9.23
C LEU A 41 3.53 -2.57 8.01
N VAL A 42 2.23 -2.36 7.75
CA VAL A 42 1.56 -2.93 6.57
C VAL A 42 2.21 -2.44 5.28
N PHE A 43 2.53 -1.15 5.18
CA PHE A 43 3.25 -0.59 4.05
C PHE A 43 4.59 -1.30 3.82
N LEU A 44 5.41 -1.39 4.88
CA LEU A 44 6.73 -2.02 4.81
C LEU A 44 6.63 -3.49 4.40
N VAL A 45 5.73 -4.26 5.00
CA VAL A 45 5.55 -5.69 4.70
C VAL A 45 5.11 -5.89 3.25
N VAL A 46 4.12 -5.14 2.77
CA VAL A 46 3.63 -5.27 1.39
C VAL A 46 4.69 -4.83 0.39
N LEU A 47 5.46 -3.78 0.71
CA LEU A 47 6.57 -3.31 -0.10
C LEU A 47 7.67 -4.38 -0.19
N PHE A 48 8.01 -5.01 0.94
CA PHE A 48 8.99 -6.09 0.99
C PHE A 48 8.50 -7.35 0.26
N LEU A 49 7.22 -7.70 0.34
CA LEU A 49 6.66 -8.81 -0.42
C LEU A 49 6.72 -8.58 -1.94
N GLY A 50 6.41 -7.36 -2.39
CA GLY A 50 6.56 -6.97 -3.80
C GLY A 50 8.03 -7.09 -4.23
N TRP A 51 8.92 -6.45 -3.48
CA TRP A 51 10.34 -6.49 -3.76
C TRP A 51 10.93 -7.91 -3.68
N SER A 52 10.53 -8.75 -2.72
CA SER A 52 11.07 -10.11 -2.57
C SER A 52 10.69 -11.05 -3.71
N ASN A 53 9.63 -10.74 -4.46
CA ASN A 53 9.19 -11.59 -5.55
C ASN A 53 10.05 -11.41 -6.81
N ASN A 54 10.46 -10.17 -7.13
CA ASN A 54 11.18 -9.86 -8.38
C ASN A 54 12.49 -9.08 -8.19
N GLN A 55 12.88 -8.78 -6.94
CA GLN A 55 14.00 -7.90 -6.56
C GLN A 55 13.97 -6.51 -7.23
N LYS A 56 12.84 -6.13 -7.82
CA LYS A 56 12.60 -4.88 -8.53
C LYS A 56 11.28 -4.32 -8.08
N LEU A 57 11.31 -3.09 -7.58
CA LEU A 57 10.11 -2.33 -7.22
C LEU A 57 9.54 -1.67 -8.46
N ASP A 58 8.55 -2.31 -9.07
CA ASP A 58 7.78 -1.69 -10.15
C ASP A 58 6.76 -0.68 -9.60
N LYS A 59 6.33 0.28 -10.45
CA LYS A 59 5.26 1.23 -10.15
C LYS A 59 3.97 0.50 -9.72
N GLY A 60 3.70 -0.70 -10.23
CA GLY A 60 2.58 -1.53 -9.79
C GLY A 60 2.68 -1.95 -8.31
N GLU A 61 3.87 -2.34 -7.86
CA GLU A 61 4.12 -2.82 -6.49
C GLU A 61 4.14 -1.67 -5.48
N MET A 62 4.75 -0.53 -5.84
CA MET A 62 4.67 0.68 -5.01
C MET A 62 3.21 1.11 -4.81
N ARG A 63 2.40 1.10 -5.88
CA ARG A 63 0.97 1.41 -5.78
C ARG A 63 0.25 0.46 -4.83
N ARG A 64 0.51 -0.85 -4.92
CA ARG A 64 -0.07 -1.85 -4.02
C ARG A 64 0.29 -1.61 -2.56
N ALA A 65 1.55 -1.30 -2.26
CA ALA A 65 1.99 -0.99 -0.91
C ALA A 65 1.28 0.27 -0.35
N ILE A 66 1.19 1.33 -1.15
CA ILE A 66 0.48 2.56 -0.79
C ILE A 66 -1.00 2.28 -0.53
N THR A 67 -1.68 1.53 -1.42
CA THR A 67 -3.08 1.17 -1.24
C THR A 67 -3.28 0.35 0.03
N ALA A 68 -2.43 -0.64 0.31
CA ALA A 68 -2.50 -1.44 1.52
C ALA A 68 -2.32 -0.59 2.80
N ALA A 69 -1.37 0.35 2.77
CA ALA A 69 -1.15 1.30 3.86
C ALA A 69 -2.39 2.16 4.11
N LEU A 70 -2.99 2.73 3.06
CA LEU A 70 -4.19 3.56 3.16
C LEU A 70 -5.41 2.77 3.68
N VAL A 71 -5.60 1.54 3.19
CA VAL A 71 -6.68 0.66 3.69
C VAL A 71 -6.45 0.28 5.15
N SER A 72 -5.22 -0.03 5.55
CA SER A 72 -4.92 -0.32 6.95
C SER A 72 -5.09 0.90 7.86
N ALA A 73 -4.69 2.10 7.42
CA ALA A 73 -4.93 3.35 8.13
C ALA A 73 -6.43 3.61 8.32
N PHE A 74 -7.24 3.28 7.31
CA PHE A 74 -8.68 3.35 7.42
C PHE A 74 -9.24 2.41 8.48
N ILE A 75 -8.81 1.14 8.49
CA ILE A 75 -9.22 0.16 9.51
C ILE A 75 -8.84 0.66 10.91
N VAL A 76 -7.63 1.22 11.06
CA VAL A 76 -7.16 1.82 12.31
C VAL A 76 -8.03 2.99 12.75
N ILE A 77 -8.43 3.88 11.84
CA ILE A 77 -9.30 5.02 12.18
C ILE A 77 -10.69 4.56 12.58
N VAL A 78 -11.26 3.58 11.88
CA VAL A 78 -12.61 3.07 12.15
C VAL A 78 -12.67 2.32 13.48
N LEU A 79 -11.76 1.37 13.69
CA LEU A 79 -11.75 0.53 14.89
C LEU A 79 -11.08 1.21 16.09
N GLY A 80 -10.08 2.06 15.83
CA GLY A 80 -9.33 2.81 16.84
C GLY A 80 -10.02 4.10 17.28
N ASN A 81 -11.21 4.40 16.78
CA ASN A 81 -11.96 5.62 17.10
C ASN A 81 -12.15 5.81 18.62
N GLN A 82 -12.31 4.72 19.37
CA GLN A 82 -12.46 4.75 20.83
C GLN A 82 -11.16 5.15 21.56
N TYR A 83 -10.00 4.92 20.96
CA TYR A 83 -8.69 5.15 21.56
C TYR A 83 -8.05 6.47 21.09
N LEU A 84 -8.32 6.90 19.86
CA LEU A 84 -7.66 8.02 19.21
C LEU A 84 -8.42 9.35 19.31
N SER A 85 -9.64 9.36 19.87
CA SER A 85 -10.48 10.57 20.06
C SER A 85 -10.54 11.46 18.80
N ILE A 86 -10.69 10.84 17.62
CA ILE A 86 -10.63 11.54 16.34
C ILE A 86 -11.96 12.28 16.12
N PRO A 87 -11.95 13.59 15.81
CA PRO A 87 -13.15 14.33 15.43
C PRO A 87 -13.85 13.69 14.23
N SER A 88 -15.17 13.64 14.26
CA SER A 88 -15.98 13.02 13.21
C SER A 88 -15.79 13.71 11.85
N GLU A 89 -15.52 15.03 11.83
CA GLU A 89 -15.24 15.73 10.56
C GLU A 89 -13.96 15.23 9.90
N LEU A 90 -12.89 15.04 10.68
CA LEU A 90 -11.59 14.58 10.16
C LEU A 90 -11.69 13.16 9.60
N ARG A 91 -12.44 12.30 10.29
CA ARG A 91 -12.74 10.93 9.83
C ARG A 91 -13.51 10.93 8.52
N ASN A 92 -14.55 11.75 8.40
CA ASN A 92 -15.37 11.84 7.21
C ASN A 92 -14.58 12.42 6.02
N TYR A 93 -13.72 13.40 6.26
CA TYR A 93 -12.80 13.93 5.26
C TYR A 93 -11.83 12.85 4.75
N PHE A 94 -11.22 12.09 5.66
CA PHE A 94 -10.33 10.97 5.32
C PHE A 94 -11.05 9.89 4.51
N LEU A 95 -12.30 9.57 4.89
CA LEU A 95 -13.18 8.67 4.13
C LEU A 95 -13.42 9.16 2.70
N GLY A 96 -13.67 10.46 2.52
CA GLY A 96 -13.84 11.09 1.22
C GLY A 96 -12.59 10.92 0.35
N VAL A 97 -11.43 11.32 0.86
CA VAL A 97 -10.15 11.21 0.14
C VAL A 97 -9.82 9.75 -0.19
N LEU A 98 -10.02 8.83 0.76
CA LEU A 98 -9.78 7.41 0.54
C LEU A 98 -10.70 6.84 -0.54
N SER A 99 -11.99 7.15 -0.49
CA SER A 99 -12.97 6.73 -1.51
C SER A 99 -12.58 7.24 -2.89
N THR A 100 -12.09 8.48 -2.98
CA THR A 100 -11.56 9.04 -4.23
C THR A 100 -10.33 8.26 -4.72
N ILE A 101 -9.32 8.03 -3.87
CA ILE A 101 -8.10 7.31 -4.26
C ILE A 101 -8.43 5.87 -4.70
N VAL A 102 -9.28 5.17 -3.94
CA VAL A 102 -9.73 3.81 -4.23
C VAL A 102 -10.54 3.80 -5.54
N GLY A 103 -11.47 4.73 -5.71
CA GLY A 103 -12.28 4.87 -6.92
C GLY A 103 -11.43 5.16 -8.17
N PHE A 104 -10.44 6.03 -8.07
CA PHE A 104 -9.49 6.27 -9.16
C PHE A 104 -8.62 5.03 -9.45
N TYR A 105 -8.12 4.34 -8.42
CA TYR A 105 -7.27 3.18 -8.59
C TYR A 105 -8.00 1.99 -9.24
N PHE A 106 -9.18 1.64 -8.74
CA PHE A 106 -9.98 0.54 -9.29
C PHE A 106 -10.67 0.93 -10.60
N GLY A 107 -11.12 2.18 -10.72
CA GLY A 107 -11.73 2.70 -11.95
C GLY A 107 -10.75 2.71 -13.13
N TYR A 108 -9.50 3.15 -12.91
CA TYR A 108 -8.47 3.13 -13.94
C TYR A 108 -8.11 1.69 -14.38
N ARG A 109 -7.96 0.77 -13.42
CA ARG A 109 -7.63 -0.64 -13.72
C ARG A 109 -8.75 -1.39 -14.45
N GLY A 110 -10.01 -1.01 -14.21
CA GLY A 110 -11.15 -1.50 -14.96
C GLY A 110 -11.05 -1.10 -16.44
N ARG A 111 -10.75 0.17 -16.71
CA ARG A 111 -10.64 0.71 -18.07
C ARG A 111 -9.44 0.15 -18.85
N GLU A 112 -8.29 0.00 -18.20
CA GLU A 112 -7.08 -0.55 -18.85
C GLU A 112 -7.31 -2.00 -19.34
N LYS A 113 -7.98 -2.83 -18.52
CA LYS A 113 -8.36 -4.20 -18.93
C LYS A 113 -9.43 -4.22 -20.02
N GLU A 114 -10.33 -3.24 -20.02
CA GLU A 114 -11.40 -3.13 -20.99
C GLU A 114 -10.87 -2.66 -22.35
N GLU A 115 -9.94 -1.70 -22.36
CA GLU A 115 -9.21 -1.24 -23.54
C GLU A 115 -8.35 -2.37 -24.14
N GLU A 116 -7.57 -3.10 -23.34
CA GLU A 116 -6.80 -4.28 -23.82
C GLU A 116 -7.70 -5.41 -24.36
N ARG A 117 -8.91 -5.55 -23.83
CA ARG A 117 -9.90 -6.52 -24.33
C ARG A 117 -10.49 -6.04 -25.65
N MET A 118 -10.80 -4.75 -25.75
CA MET A 118 -11.37 -4.13 -26.94
C MET A 118 -10.36 -4.12 -28.10
N GLU A 119 -9.09 -3.82 -27.84
CA GLU A 119 -8.01 -3.93 -28.83
C GLU A 119 -7.81 -5.36 -29.34
N ARG A 120 -7.90 -6.38 -28.46
CA ARG A 120 -7.85 -7.79 -28.88
C ARG A 120 -9.04 -8.19 -29.75
N ILE A 121 -10.24 -7.70 -29.43
CA ILE A 121 -11.43 -7.94 -30.25
C ILE A 121 -11.29 -7.26 -31.61
N ILE A 122 -10.83 -6.01 -31.65
CA ILE A 122 -10.60 -5.26 -32.89
C ILE A 122 -9.54 -5.95 -33.75
N ARG A 123 -8.39 -6.35 -33.18
CA ARG A 123 -7.36 -7.13 -33.91
C ARG A 123 -7.87 -8.47 -34.44
N GLY A 124 -8.73 -9.15 -33.68
CA GLY A 124 -9.39 -10.38 -34.12
C GLY A 124 -10.42 -10.16 -35.25
N LEU A 125 -10.99 -8.96 -35.35
CA LEU A 125 -11.95 -8.58 -36.40
C LEU A 125 -11.27 -8.01 -37.65
N THR A 126 -10.12 -7.34 -37.52
CA THR A 126 -9.36 -6.77 -38.66
C THR A 126 -8.42 -7.77 -39.33
N GLY A 127 -8.38 -9.02 -38.87
CA GLY A 127 -7.84 -10.18 -39.61
C GLY A 127 -6.52 -9.94 -40.33
N ASP A 128 -5.40 -10.29 -39.70
CA ASP A 128 -4.23 -10.72 -40.47
C ASP A 128 -4.63 -11.99 -41.24
N SER A 129 -4.90 -11.80 -42.53
CA SER A 129 -4.94 -12.82 -43.59
C SER A 129 -3.75 -12.56 -44.51
#